data_AF-A0A1Q6LK82-F1
#
_entry.id   AF-A0A1Q6LK82-F1
#
_cell.length_a   1.000
_cell.length_b   1.000
_cell.length_c   1.000
_cell.angle_alpha   90.00
_cell.angle_beta   90.00
_cell.angle_gamma   90.00
#
_symmetry.space_group_name_H-M   'P 1'
#
loop_
_entity.id
_entity.type
_entity.pdbx_description
1 polymer ?
#
loop_
_entity_poly.entity_id
_entity_poly.type
_entity_poly.pdbx_seq_one_letter_code
_entity_poly.pdbx_strand_id
1 'polypeptide(L)'
;MAQVTSIEKTDLYSYKDALNKANEVGDDTSALVDAYENFIKNNDIISLMNLRRLTSKYHQVEIPDKTFNMALFSPYFNIDDLKWFIKQNGNLEDYFALNKDLFDYTLNFDVYKNELTYDMPVYFISGTCDWICPVDSIKEYADNITSPEVKMITLDGCGHNVQYSEPKLFSIKLKELLKNK
;
A
#
# COMPACT_ATOMS: atom_id res chain seq x y z
N MET A 1 -4.64 -7.30 -0.26
CA MET A 1 -3.81 -6.07 -0.28
C MET A 1 -4.00 -5.44 -1.66
N ALA A 2 -4.53 -4.21 -1.75
CA ALA A 2 -5.00 -3.63 -3.02
C ALA A 2 -4.02 -2.62 -3.66
N GLN A 3 -2.75 -2.66 -3.24
CA GLN A 3 -1.68 -1.80 -3.75
C GLN A 3 -1.54 -1.85 -5.28
N VAL A 4 -2.02 -2.93 -5.91
CA VAL A 4 -1.98 -3.18 -7.35
C VAL A 4 -3.30 -2.88 -8.07
N THR A 5 -4.22 -2.11 -7.48
CA THR A 5 -5.40 -1.65 -8.21
C THR A 5 -5.02 -0.62 -9.27
N SER A 6 -4.35 0.45 -8.86
CA SER A 6 -3.61 1.37 -9.71
C SER A 6 -2.71 2.20 -8.79
N ILE A 7 -1.40 2.19 -9.02
CA ILE A 7 -0.45 2.93 -8.17
C ILE A 7 -0.75 4.43 -8.25
N GLU A 8 -0.89 4.97 -9.45
CA GLU A 8 -1.21 6.39 -9.67
C GLU A 8 -2.45 6.81 -8.89
N LYS A 9 -3.54 6.04 -9.02
CA LYS A 9 -4.82 6.34 -8.35
C LYS A 9 -4.68 6.27 -6.84
N THR A 10 -3.99 5.25 -6.35
CA THR A 10 -3.79 5.02 -4.91
C THR A 10 -2.97 6.14 -4.27
N ASP A 11 -1.89 6.57 -4.92
CA ASP A 11 -1.06 7.67 -4.45
C ASP A 11 -1.75 9.04 -4.57
N LEU A 12 -2.69 9.21 -5.51
CA LEU A 12 -3.54 10.41 -5.57
C LEU A 12 -4.41 10.57 -4.30
N TYR A 13 -4.97 9.48 -3.76
CA TYR A 13 -5.71 9.53 -2.49
C TYR A 13 -4.82 9.97 -1.34
N SER A 14 -3.63 9.37 -1.23
CA SER A 14 -2.64 9.71 -0.22
C SER A 14 -2.20 11.18 -0.34
N TYR A 15 -1.85 11.63 -1.54
CA TYR A 15 -1.45 13.00 -1.82
C TYR A 15 -2.54 14.02 -1.43
N LYS A 16 -3.80 13.80 -1.82
CA LYS A 16 -4.91 14.71 -1.50
C LYS A 16 -5.13 14.83 0.01
N ASP A 17 -5.10 13.73 0.74
CA ASP A 17 -5.24 13.73 2.19
C ASP A 17 -4.07 14.47 2.87
N ALA A 18 -2.83 14.19 2.44
CA ALA A 18 -1.65 14.89 2.94
C ALA A 18 -1.71 16.40 2.67
N LEU A 19 -2.15 16.80 1.49
CA LEU A 19 -2.32 18.21 1.11
C LEU A 19 -3.36 18.91 1.99
N ASN A 20 -4.49 18.26 2.26
CA ASN A 20 -5.52 18.80 3.13
C ASN A 20 -4.99 19.01 4.56
N LYS A 21 -4.34 17.99 5.14
CA LYS A 21 -3.74 18.08 6.47
C LYS A 21 -2.66 19.16 6.55
N ALA A 22 -1.82 19.29 5.53
CA ALA A 22 -0.80 20.33 5.46
C ALA A 22 -1.42 21.74 5.47
N ASN A 23 -2.49 21.95 4.69
CA ASN A 23 -3.21 23.21 4.65
C ASN A 23 -3.90 23.53 5.99
N GLU A 24 -4.47 22.54 6.67
CA GLU A 24 -5.12 22.72 7.98
C GLU A 24 -4.16 23.22 9.06
N VAL A 25 -2.90 22.79 9.01
CA VAL A 25 -1.85 23.21 9.96
C VAL A 25 -1.02 24.40 9.47
N GLY A 26 -1.28 24.88 8.24
CA GLY A 26 -0.56 26.02 7.65
C GLY A 26 0.87 25.71 7.20
N ASP A 27 1.18 24.45 6.91
CA ASP A 27 2.48 24.04 6.36
C ASP A 27 2.64 24.53 4.89
N ASP A 28 3.89 24.78 4.46
CA ASP A 28 4.19 25.02 3.05
C ASP A 28 3.98 23.74 2.23
N THR A 29 3.08 23.82 1.25
CA THR A 29 2.67 22.70 0.40
C THR A 29 3.43 22.62 -0.92
N SER A 30 4.28 23.58 -1.24
CA SER A 30 4.97 23.69 -2.54
C SER A 30 5.73 22.42 -2.89
N ALA A 31 6.53 21.89 -1.96
CA ALA A 31 7.30 20.66 -2.18
C ALA A 31 6.41 19.43 -2.39
N LEU A 32 5.22 19.37 -1.78
CA LEU A 32 4.28 18.26 -1.94
C LEU A 32 3.62 18.30 -3.31
N VAL A 33 3.21 19.49 -3.76
CA VAL A 33 2.65 19.73 -5.10
C VAL A 33 3.69 19.39 -6.17
N ASP A 34 4.91 19.94 -6.05
CA ASP A 34 6.01 19.70 -6.99
C ASP A 34 6.34 18.19 -7.09
N ALA A 35 6.33 17.47 -5.96
CA ALA A 35 6.61 16.04 -5.97
C ALA A 35 5.51 15.23 -6.67
N TYR A 36 4.24 15.60 -6.49
CA TYR A 36 3.13 14.95 -7.19
C TYR A 36 3.18 15.22 -8.70
N GLU A 37 3.41 16.48 -9.10
CA GLU A 37 3.56 16.83 -10.52
C GLU A 37 4.74 16.09 -11.17
N ASN A 38 5.87 15.98 -10.47
CA ASN A 38 7.01 15.21 -10.95
C ASN A 38 6.69 13.71 -11.08
N PHE A 39 5.94 13.13 -10.15
CA PHE A 39 5.50 11.74 -10.24
C PHE A 39 4.60 11.51 -11.45
N ILE A 40 3.58 12.34 -11.67
CA ILE A 40 2.69 12.22 -12.83
C ILE A 40 3.45 12.41 -14.15
N LYS A 41 4.41 13.34 -14.18
CA LYS A 41 5.20 13.63 -15.38
C LYS A 41 6.17 12.50 -15.75
N ASN A 42 6.89 11.96 -14.76
CA ASN A 42 7.96 11.00 -15.04
C ASN A 42 7.48 9.55 -14.95
N ASN A 43 6.44 9.28 -14.15
CA ASN A 43 5.86 7.96 -13.89
C ASN A 43 6.93 6.89 -13.58
N ASP A 44 7.79 7.19 -12.61
CA ASP A 44 8.89 6.32 -12.21
C ASP A 44 8.91 6.08 -10.69
N ILE A 45 9.63 5.04 -10.28
CA ILE A 45 9.69 4.63 -8.87
C ILE A 45 10.40 5.66 -7.98
N ILE A 46 11.35 6.45 -8.52
CA ILE A 46 12.11 7.42 -7.74
C ILE A 46 11.23 8.61 -7.37
N SER A 47 10.51 9.16 -8.34
CA SER A 47 9.53 10.23 -8.17
C SER A 47 8.37 9.79 -7.25
N LEU A 48 7.88 8.55 -7.41
CA LEU A 48 6.91 7.94 -6.50
C LEU A 48 7.42 7.87 -5.06
N MET A 49 8.64 7.36 -4.85
CA MET A 49 9.24 7.27 -3.51
C MET A 49 9.45 8.65 -2.88
N ASN A 50 9.81 9.65 -3.67
CA ASN A 50 9.92 11.03 -3.17
C ASN A 50 8.55 11.58 -2.74
N LEU A 51 7.50 11.36 -3.54
CA LEU A 51 6.13 11.74 -3.18
C LEU A 51 5.70 11.05 -1.86
N ARG A 52 5.87 9.73 -1.77
CA ARG A 52 5.50 8.97 -0.56
C ARG A 52 6.28 9.39 0.68
N ARG A 53 7.57 9.73 0.53
CA ARG A 53 8.38 10.28 1.62
C ARG A 53 7.76 11.58 2.16
N LEU A 54 7.29 12.47 1.28
CA LEU A 54 6.67 13.72 1.69
C LEU A 54 5.27 13.53 2.28
N THR A 55 4.42 12.69 1.68
CA THR A 55 3.08 12.40 2.21
C THR A 55 3.14 11.72 3.58
N SER A 56 4.13 10.86 3.81
CA SER A 56 4.28 10.13 5.09
C SER A 56 4.38 11.02 6.33
N LYS A 57 4.82 12.28 6.18
CA LYS A 57 4.81 13.28 7.27
C LYS A 57 3.43 13.44 7.89
N TYR A 58 2.36 13.29 7.09
CA TYR A 58 0.97 13.53 7.47
C TYR A 58 0.18 12.21 7.73
N HIS A 59 0.85 11.07 7.65
CA HIS A 59 0.26 9.73 7.68
C HIS A 59 0.90 8.85 8.75
N GLN A 60 0.77 9.25 10.01
CA GLN A 60 1.27 8.47 11.13
C GLN A 60 0.46 7.17 11.29
N VAL A 61 1.18 6.07 11.49
CA VAL A 61 0.59 4.76 11.82
C VAL A 61 0.58 4.60 13.33
N GLU A 62 -0.59 4.30 13.90
CA GLU A 62 -0.73 4.15 15.36
C GLU A 62 -0.18 2.81 15.86
N ILE A 63 -0.42 1.74 15.10
CA ILE A 63 0.06 0.39 15.40
C ILE A 63 1.13 -0.01 14.37
N PRO A 64 2.42 0.16 14.69
CA PRO A 64 3.50 -0.14 13.76
C PRO A 64 3.54 -1.64 13.44
N ASP A 65 3.98 -1.96 12.23
CA ASP A 65 4.17 -3.34 11.84
C ASP A 65 5.42 -3.96 12.49
N LYS A 66 5.44 -5.29 12.56
CA LYS A 66 6.52 -6.06 13.20
C LYS A 66 7.40 -6.77 12.16
N THR A 67 7.50 -6.23 10.94
CA THR A 67 8.20 -6.87 9.81
C THR A 67 9.65 -7.21 10.12
N PHE A 68 10.35 -6.30 10.81
CA PHE A 68 11.74 -6.53 11.20
C PHE A 68 11.91 -7.73 12.15
N ASN A 69 11.00 -7.87 13.13
CA ASN A 69 11.01 -9.00 14.05
C ASN A 69 10.78 -10.32 13.30
N MET A 70 9.88 -10.32 12.33
CA MET A 70 9.68 -11.51 11.50
C MET A 70 10.91 -11.86 10.67
N ALA A 71 11.57 -10.88 10.04
CA ALA A 71 12.79 -11.14 9.27
C ALA A 71 13.89 -11.77 10.12
N LEU A 72 14.03 -11.34 11.38
CA LEU A 72 15.05 -11.87 12.29
C LEU A 72 14.71 -13.23 12.93
N PHE A 73 13.43 -13.48 13.22
CA PHE A 73 13.01 -14.65 14.02
C PHE A 73 12.22 -15.68 13.22
N SER A 74 11.99 -15.47 11.92
CA SER A 74 11.27 -16.42 11.08
C SER A 74 12.15 -17.65 10.81
N PRO A 75 11.65 -18.88 11.09
CA PRO A 75 12.37 -20.10 10.75
C PRO A 75 12.47 -20.34 9.25
N TYR A 76 11.76 -19.55 8.43
CA TYR A 76 11.77 -19.64 6.97
C TYR A 76 12.71 -18.61 6.32
N PHE A 77 13.30 -17.70 7.09
CA PHE A 77 14.20 -16.67 6.56
C PHE A 77 15.62 -17.23 6.47
N ASN A 78 16.10 -17.44 5.25
CA ASN A 78 17.40 -18.04 4.97
C ASN A 78 18.44 -16.99 4.53
N ILE A 79 19.65 -17.45 4.20
CA ILE A 79 20.77 -16.58 3.82
C ILE A 79 20.48 -15.78 2.53
N ASP A 80 19.77 -16.38 1.57
CA ASP A 80 19.44 -15.69 0.33
C ASP A 80 18.37 -14.61 0.57
N ASP A 81 17.40 -14.86 1.45
CA ASP A 81 16.45 -13.84 1.90
C ASP A 81 17.18 -12.66 2.56
N LEU A 82 18.19 -12.93 3.39
CA LEU A 82 19.02 -11.91 4.01
C LEU A 82 19.79 -11.08 2.97
N LYS A 83 20.40 -11.72 1.96
CA LYS A 83 21.10 -11.02 0.87
C LYS A 83 20.16 -10.08 0.13
N TRP A 84 18.97 -10.55 -0.23
CA TRP A 84 17.97 -9.74 -0.92
C TRP A 84 17.43 -8.61 -0.04
N PHE A 85 17.19 -8.88 1.25
CA PHE A 85 16.78 -7.87 2.21
C PHE A 85 17.83 -6.75 2.34
N ILE A 86 19.12 -7.10 2.44
CA ILE A 86 20.21 -6.13 2.47
C ILE A 86 20.28 -5.36 1.14
N LYS A 87 20.13 -6.03 -0.01
CA LYS A 87 20.14 -5.37 -1.32
C LYS A 87 19.01 -4.35 -1.47
N GLN A 88 17.80 -4.69 -1.02
CA GLN A 88 16.63 -3.82 -1.04
C GLN A 88 16.78 -2.59 -0.13
N ASN A 89 17.38 -2.77 1.06
CA ASN A 89 17.59 -1.69 2.04
C ASN A 89 18.92 -0.94 1.84
N GLY A 90 19.70 -1.31 0.82
CA GLY A 90 21.02 -0.74 0.51
C GLY A 90 20.91 0.45 -0.44
N ASN A 91 21.67 0.42 -1.54
CA ASN A 91 21.59 1.44 -2.58
C ASN A 91 20.26 1.28 -3.35
N LEU A 92 19.38 2.26 -3.13
CA LEU A 92 18.04 2.30 -3.72
C LEU A 92 18.09 2.37 -5.26
N GLU A 93 19.02 3.15 -5.83
CA GLU A 93 19.18 3.29 -7.29
C GLU A 93 19.61 1.96 -7.92
N ASP A 94 20.57 1.25 -7.31
CA ASP A 94 21.02 -0.05 -7.80
C ASP A 94 19.92 -1.11 -7.70
N TYR A 95 19.14 -1.09 -6.62
CA TYR A 95 18.02 -2.01 -6.43
C TYR A 95 16.90 -1.74 -7.46
N PHE A 96 16.60 -0.47 -7.74
CA PHE A 96 15.63 -0.09 -8.74
C PHE A 96 16.10 -0.41 -10.16
N ALA A 97 17.35 -0.12 -10.49
CA ALA A 97 17.94 -0.47 -11.79
C ALA A 97 17.87 -1.98 -12.05
N LEU A 98 18.12 -2.80 -11.02
CA LEU A 98 18.04 -4.26 -11.12
C LEU A 98 16.63 -4.77 -11.43
N ASN A 99 15.59 -4.04 -11.01
CA ASN A 99 14.19 -4.45 -11.12
C ASN A 99 13.37 -3.53 -12.04
N LYS A 100 14.03 -2.76 -12.91
CA LYS A 100 13.41 -1.68 -13.68
C LYS A 100 12.18 -2.15 -14.45
N ASP A 101 12.30 -3.24 -15.22
CA ASP A 101 11.19 -3.74 -16.05
C ASP A 101 9.96 -4.13 -15.21
N LEU A 102 10.19 -4.68 -14.02
CA LEU A 102 9.10 -5.05 -13.10
C LEU A 102 8.42 -3.80 -12.53
N PHE A 103 9.20 -2.79 -12.15
CA PHE A 103 8.65 -1.51 -11.68
C PHE A 103 7.89 -0.78 -12.78
N ASP A 104 8.45 -0.69 -13.98
CA ASP A 104 7.81 -0.08 -15.14
C ASP A 104 6.48 -0.78 -15.46
N TYR A 105 6.45 -2.13 -15.43
CA TYR A 105 5.20 -2.88 -15.60
C TYR A 105 4.18 -2.54 -14.50
N THR A 106 4.61 -2.58 -13.23
CA THR A 106 3.71 -2.40 -12.09
C THR A 106 3.15 -0.99 -12.01
N LEU A 107 3.94 0.03 -12.34
CA LEU A 107 3.50 1.44 -12.38
C LEU A 107 2.43 1.69 -13.45
N ASN A 108 2.51 0.98 -14.57
CA ASN A 108 1.56 1.09 -15.67
C ASN A 108 0.37 0.13 -15.56
N PHE A 109 0.40 -0.80 -14.59
CA PHE A 109 -0.69 -1.73 -14.35
C PHE A 109 -1.90 -1.01 -13.73
N ASP A 110 -3.07 -1.32 -14.28
CA ASP A 110 -4.33 -0.77 -13.83
C ASP A 110 -5.40 -1.87 -13.91
N VAL A 111 -5.87 -2.32 -12.75
CA VAL A 111 -6.87 -3.38 -12.65
C VAL A 111 -8.20 -2.97 -13.25
N TYR A 112 -8.52 -1.66 -13.26
CA TYR A 112 -9.79 -1.15 -13.77
C TYR A 112 -9.90 -1.28 -15.30
N LYS A 113 -8.79 -1.60 -15.99
CA LYS A 113 -8.77 -1.94 -17.43
C LYS A 113 -9.18 -3.39 -17.70
N ASN A 114 -9.31 -4.22 -16.67
CA ASN A 114 -9.73 -5.61 -16.77
C ASN A 114 -11.22 -5.78 -16.44
N GLU A 115 -11.76 -6.96 -16.72
CA GLU A 115 -13.07 -7.34 -16.21
C GLU A 115 -13.01 -7.49 -14.67
N LEU A 116 -13.98 -6.88 -13.97
CA LEU A 116 -14.09 -6.88 -12.51
C LEU A 116 -15.22 -7.81 -12.02
N THR A 117 -15.52 -8.84 -12.80
CA THR A 117 -16.48 -9.89 -12.46
C THR A 117 -15.72 -11.08 -11.88
N TYR A 118 -16.15 -11.58 -10.73
CA TYR A 118 -15.55 -12.75 -10.07
C TYR A 118 -16.61 -13.77 -9.69
N ASP A 119 -16.35 -15.05 -9.97
CA ASP A 119 -17.24 -16.16 -9.62
C ASP A 119 -17.10 -16.63 -8.16
N MET A 120 -16.34 -15.89 -7.34
CA MET A 120 -16.05 -16.20 -5.95
C MET A 120 -16.22 -14.96 -5.05
N PRO A 121 -16.51 -15.15 -3.74
CA PRO A 121 -16.50 -14.06 -2.79
C PRO A 121 -15.15 -13.33 -2.76
N VAL A 122 -15.20 -11.99 -2.70
CA VAL A 122 -14.02 -11.12 -2.66
C VAL A 122 -14.01 -10.37 -1.33
N TYR A 123 -13.00 -10.62 -0.51
CA TYR A 123 -12.87 -10.01 0.82
C TYR A 123 -11.61 -9.18 0.95
N PHE A 124 -11.74 -7.99 1.53
CA PHE A 124 -10.64 -7.08 1.83
C PHE A 124 -10.46 -6.91 3.33
N ILE A 125 -9.21 -6.97 3.78
CA ILE A 125 -8.79 -6.65 5.14
C ILE A 125 -7.73 -5.56 5.03
N SER A 126 -7.98 -4.39 5.61
CA SER A 126 -7.10 -3.23 5.52
C SER A 126 -6.88 -2.57 6.89
N GLY A 127 -5.78 -1.86 7.05
CA GLY A 127 -5.56 -1.00 8.20
C GLY A 127 -6.19 0.37 7.96
N THR A 128 -6.73 1.02 9.01
CA THR A 128 -7.30 2.38 8.87
C THR A 128 -6.23 3.44 8.60
N CYS A 129 -4.97 3.15 8.91
CA CYS A 129 -3.82 4.01 8.67
C CYS A 129 -2.98 3.54 7.47
N ASP A 130 -3.52 2.66 6.60
CA ASP A 130 -2.82 2.26 5.38
C ASP A 130 -2.89 3.38 4.33
N TRP A 131 -1.85 4.20 4.26
CA TRP A 131 -1.72 5.26 3.26
C TRP A 131 -0.83 4.88 2.06
N ILE A 132 -0.35 3.64 2.03
CA ILE A 132 0.24 3.01 0.84
C ILE A 132 -0.88 2.46 -0.05
N CYS A 133 -1.95 1.95 0.56
CA CYS A 133 -3.18 1.51 -0.07
C CYS A 133 -4.39 2.10 0.68
N PRO A 134 -4.71 3.40 0.48
CA PRO A 134 -5.79 4.08 1.19
C PRO A 134 -7.10 3.31 1.16
N VAL A 135 -7.75 3.20 2.32
CA VAL A 135 -9.03 2.50 2.50
C VAL A 135 -10.08 2.96 1.49
N ASP A 136 -10.12 4.25 1.18
CA ASP A 136 -11.09 4.80 0.23
C ASP A 136 -10.82 4.37 -1.23
N SER A 137 -9.55 4.16 -1.61
CA SER A 137 -9.20 3.55 -2.90
C SER A 137 -9.69 2.10 -2.98
N ILE A 138 -9.59 1.34 -1.88
CA ILE A 138 -10.08 -0.05 -1.81
C ILE A 138 -11.60 -0.08 -1.86
N LYS A 139 -12.29 0.82 -1.15
CA LYS A 139 -13.76 0.91 -1.17
C LYS A 139 -14.24 1.19 -2.59
N GLU A 140 -13.64 2.17 -3.26
CA GLU A 140 -13.98 2.47 -4.64
C GLU A 140 -13.76 1.25 -5.55
N TYR A 141 -12.65 0.53 -5.39
CA TYR A 141 -12.41 -0.70 -6.13
C TYR A 141 -13.49 -1.76 -5.84
N ALA A 142 -13.81 -1.99 -4.57
CA ALA A 142 -14.82 -2.94 -4.13
C ALA A 142 -16.22 -2.62 -4.70
N ASP A 143 -16.58 -1.34 -4.80
CA ASP A 143 -17.85 -0.87 -5.36
C ASP A 143 -17.96 -1.13 -6.88
N ASN A 144 -16.82 -1.28 -7.58
CA ASN A 144 -16.77 -1.60 -9.01
C ASN A 144 -16.75 -3.12 -9.29
N ILE A 145 -16.68 -3.95 -8.26
CA ILE A 145 -16.61 -5.41 -8.41
C ILE A 145 -18.02 -6.01 -8.49
N THR A 146 -18.22 -6.94 -9.43
CA THR A 146 -19.37 -7.85 -9.44
C THR A 146 -18.93 -9.23 -8.95
N SER A 147 -19.48 -9.71 -7.83
CA SER A 147 -19.20 -11.06 -7.32
C SER A 147 -20.37 -11.59 -6.46
N PRO A 148 -20.38 -12.89 -6.08
CA PRO A 148 -21.38 -13.44 -5.16
C PRO A 148 -21.43 -12.69 -3.81
N GLU A 149 -20.31 -12.13 -3.37
CA GLU A 149 -20.22 -11.35 -2.16
C GLU A 149 -18.94 -10.51 -2.15
N VAL A 150 -19.08 -9.21 -1.87
CA VAL A 150 -17.95 -8.30 -1.61
C VAL A 150 -18.03 -7.82 -0.18
N LYS A 151 -16.97 -8.03 0.61
CA LYS A 151 -16.88 -7.53 1.99
C LYS A 151 -15.55 -6.84 2.23
N MET A 152 -15.59 -5.74 2.96
CA MET A 152 -14.40 -5.06 3.44
C MET A 152 -14.46 -4.94 4.96
N ILE A 153 -13.35 -5.23 5.61
CA ILE A 153 -13.14 -4.98 7.03
C ILE A 153 -11.88 -4.14 7.23
N THR A 154 -11.93 -3.24 8.20
CA THR A 154 -10.79 -2.42 8.61
C THR A 154 -10.35 -2.79 10.02
N LEU A 155 -9.05 -2.73 10.27
CA LEU A 155 -8.46 -2.87 11.60
C LEU A 155 -7.89 -1.51 12.01
N ASP A 156 -8.46 -0.97 13.09
CA ASP A 156 -8.15 0.37 13.59
C ASP A 156 -6.67 0.49 13.98
N GLY A 157 -6.08 1.65 13.68
CA GLY A 157 -4.68 2.01 13.98
C GLY A 157 -3.63 1.26 13.16
N CYS A 158 -3.98 0.18 12.46
CA CYS A 158 -3.04 -0.59 11.65
C CYS A 158 -2.70 0.14 10.34
N GLY A 159 -1.45 0.01 9.90
CA GLY A 159 -0.99 0.49 8.60
C GLY A 159 -1.10 -0.58 7.50
N HIS A 160 -0.17 -0.54 6.56
CA HIS A 160 -0.16 -1.39 5.37
C HIS A 160 -0.12 -2.90 5.65
N ASN A 161 0.72 -3.31 6.59
CA ASN A 161 0.95 -4.72 6.90
C ASN A 161 0.14 -5.19 8.11
N VAL A 162 -1.18 -5.16 8.01
CA VAL A 162 -2.10 -5.50 9.12
C VAL A 162 -1.79 -6.87 9.74
N GLN A 163 -1.43 -7.84 8.91
CA GLN A 163 -1.06 -9.19 9.33
C GLN A 163 0.23 -9.23 10.17
N TYR A 164 1.07 -8.20 10.10
CA TYR A 164 2.29 -8.06 10.89
C TYR A 164 2.10 -7.12 12.08
N SER A 165 1.24 -6.11 11.97
CA SER A 165 0.83 -5.25 13.09
C SER A 165 0.07 -6.07 14.15
N GLU A 166 -1.01 -6.74 13.74
CA GLU A 166 -1.96 -7.44 14.62
C GLU A 166 -2.28 -8.87 14.12
N PRO A 167 -1.31 -9.80 14.15
CA PRO A 167 -1.45 -11.14 13.55
C PRO A 167 -2.62 -11.96 14.12
N LYS A 168 -2.88 -11.83 15.44
CA LYS A 168 -3.97 -12.54 16.12
C LYS A 168 -5.33 -12.01 15.67
N LEU A 169 -5.52 -10.70 15.70
CA LEU A 169 -6.77 -10.07 15.28
C LEU A 169 -7.03 -10.30 13.80
N PHE A 170 -6.01 -10.13 12.96
CA PHE A 170 -6.08 -10.46 11.53
C PHE A 170 -6.56 -11.90 11.31
N SER A 171 -5.97 -12.87 12.02
CA SER A 171 -6.35 -14.28 11.90
C SER A 171 -7.78 -14.57 12.36
N ILE A 172 -8.26 -13.90 13.41
CA ILE A 172 -9.64 -14.01 13.90
C ILE A 172 -10.59 -13.49 12.82
N LYS A 173 -10.32 -12.28 12.31
CA LYS A 173 -11.14 -11.63 11.29
C LYS A 173 -11.18 -12.38 9.97
N LEU A 174 -10.05 -12.94 9.54
CA LEU A 174 -9.99 -13.82 8.38
C LEU A 174 -10.87 -15.07 8.58
N LYS A 175 -10.82 -15.70 9.76
CA LYS A 175 -11.68 -16.87 10.06
C LYS A 175 -13.16 -16.51 10.09
N GLU A 176 -13.53 -15.34 10.62
CA GLU A 176 -14.92 -14.84 10.60
C GLU A 176 -15.44 -14.69 9.18
N LEU A 177 -14.64 -14.11 8.27
CA LEU A 177 -14.99 -13.97 6.86
C LEU A 177 -15.16 -15.34 6.18
N LEU A 178 -14.28 -16.30 6.45
CA LEU A 178 -14.30 -17.62 5.81
C LEU A 178 -15.39 -18.56 6.34
N LYS A 179 -15.87 -18.36 7.58
CA LYS A 179 -16.89 -19.22 8.23
C LYS A 179 -18.32 -18.96 7.77
N ASN A 180 -18.60 -17.86 7.08
CA ASN A 180 -19.95 -17.53 6.58
C ASN A 180 -20.26 -18.25 5.24
N LYS A 181 -19.77 -19.48 5.06
CA LYS A 181 -20.03 -20.33 3.89
C LYS A 181 -20.80 -21.58 4.30
#